data_AF-A0A9D8AHB4-F1
#
_entry.id   AF-A0A9D8AHB4-F1
#
_cell.length_a   1.000
_cell.length_b   1.000
_cell.length_c   1.000
_cell.angle_alpha   90.00
_cell.angle_beta   90.00
_cell.angle_gamma   90.00
#
_symmetry.space_group_name_H-M   'P 1'
#
loop_
_entity.id
_entity.type
_entity.pdbx_description
1 polymer ?
#
loop_
_entity_poly.entity_id
_entity_poly.type
_entity_poly.pdbx_seq_one_letter_code
_entity_poly.pdbx_strand_id
1 'polypeptide(L)'
;MAKTIKEINEKIKKGKVVVATAEEIIEIVNKKGSKQAAEEVDIVTTGTFGPMCSSGAYFNTGHSKPKIKLGGGKVYINDVPAYGGFAAVDIYVGATILPDDDPRNKVYPGEFKYGGAHVIQDLVAGKDLKLTATTYGTDCYPRKKLETLINIKDLNEAVLFNPRNVYQNYNAAVNLSDKIIYTYMGALKPHLGNANYCSAGQLSPLLNDPYYKTIGIGTRVFLGGGVGYIVWHGTQHNPGVKRKGNGVPQVPAGTLALLGDLKNMSPKYLVGTSFQGYGVTLTIGIGIPIPILNEEICRYTAVSDKEIWAQIVDYGQDYPQGKSGSLGEVNYEELKSGTIKVQGRDVPTAPLSSYPKALEIAKTLKEWIKKGDFLLVEPAAGLPSADSGYAFKPLKERPIKE
;
A
#
# COMPACT_ATOMS: atom_id res chain seq x y z
N MET A 1 -19.62 16.97 23.05
CA MET A 1 -18.48 17.79 22.61
C MET A 1 -17.52 16.88 21.84
N ALA A 2 -16.88 17.39 20.78
CA ALA A 2 -15.90 16.60 20.05
C ALA A 2 -14.60 16.49 20.86
N LYS A 3 -14.01 15.28 20.91
CA LYS A 3 -12.67 15.07 21.48
C LYS A 3 -11.62 15.68 20.54
N THR A 4 -10.48 16.05 21.08
CA THR A 4 -9.31 16.52 20.31
C THR A 4 -8.19 15.49 20.33
N ILE A 5 -7.31 15.51 19.32
CA ILE A 5 -6.12 14.67 19.28
C ILE A 5 -5.21 14.95 20.49
N LYS A 6 -5.12 16.22 20.92
CA LYS A 6 -4.39 16.62 22.12
C LYS A 6 -4.92 15.91 23.38
N GLU A 7 -6.23 15.91 23.61
CA GLU A 7 -6.84 15.22 24.76
C GLU A 7 -6.59 13.71 24.72
N ILE A 8 -6.70 13.10 23.53
CA ILE A 8 -6.41 11.67 23.34
C ILE A 8 -4.94 11.37 23.66
N ASN A 9 -4.00 12.20 23.19
CA ASN A 9 -2.58 12.06 23.51
C ASN A 9 -2.28 12.21 25.02
N GLU A 10 -3.01 13.09 25.72
CA GLU A 10 -2.90 13.17 27.18
C GLU A 10 -3.43 11.91 27.89
N LYS A 11 -4.47 11.26 27.35
CA LYS A 11 -4.92 9.95 27.85
C LYS A 11 -3.88 8.85 27.57
N ILE A 12 -3.22 8.86 26.41
CA ILE A 12 -2.14 7.92 26.08
C ILE A 12 -1.01 8.04 27.11
N LYS A 13 -0.51 9.26 27.36
CA LYS A 13 0.56 9.51 28.33
C LYS A 13 0.20 9.08 29.75
N LYS A 14 -1.09 9.16 30.12
CA LYS A 14 -1.60 8.75 31.44
C LYS A 14 -1.95 7.26 31.52
N GLY A 15 -1.81 6.49 30.43
CA GLY A 15 -2.21 5.08 30.38
C GLY A 15 -3.73 4.85 30.50
N LYS A 16 -4.54 5.87 30.18
CA LYS A 16 -6.01 5.85 30.32
C LYS A 16 -6.75 5.78 28.98
N VAL A 17 -6.01 5.68 27.88
CA VAL A 17 -6.59 5.64 26.52
C VAL A 17 -7.36 4.34 26.29
N VAL A 18 -8.55 4.46 25.70
CA VAL A 18 -9.34 3.31 25.25
C VAL A 18 -9.13 3.12 23.76
N VAL A 19 -8.53 1.99 23.39
CA VAL A 19 -8.20 1.66 21.99
C VAL A 19 -8.92 0.38 21.60
N ALA A 20 -9.64 0.43 20.48
CA ALA A 20 -10.26 -0.73 19.82
C ALA A 20 -9.58 -0.99 18.47
N THR A 21 -9.64 -2.22 17.96
CA THR A 21 -9.37 -2.49 16.55
C THR A 21 -10.61 -2.21 15.71
N ALA A 22 -10.45 -2.06 14.40
CA ALA A 22 -11.59 -1.93 13.49
C ALA A 22 -12.52 -3.17 13.48
N GLU A 23 -12.06 -4.32 13.97
CA GLU A 23 -12.91 -5.50 14.18
C GLU A 23 -13.70 -5.40 15.49
N GLU A 24 -13.06 -4.97 16.59
CA GLU A 24 -13.69 -4.84 17.90
C GLU A 24 -14.74 -3.72 17.94
N ILE A 25 -14.51 -2.60 17.24
CA ILE A 25 -15.41 -1.44 17.28
C ILE A 25 -16.80 -1.75 16.70
N ILE A 26 -16.89 -2.65 15.72
CA ILE A 26 -18.15 -3.07 15.10
C ILE A 26 -19.08 -3.66 16.16
N GLU A 27 -18.57 -4.57 17.01
CA GLU A 27 -19.37 -5.14 18.09
C GLU A 27 -19.76 -4.10 19.15
N ILE A 28 -18.85 -3.19 19.48
CA ILE A 28 -19.11 -2.13 20.48
C ILE A 28 -20.25 -1.24 19.98
N VAL A 29 -20.22 -0.82 18.72
CA VAL A 29 -21.27 0.01 18.10
C VAL A 29 -22.59 -0.77 17.98
N ASN A 30 -22.57 -2.06 17.60
CA ASN A 30 -23.78 -2.87 17.54
C ASN A 30 -24.47 -3.02 18.92
N LYS A 31 -23.69 -3.10 20.00
CA LYS A 31 -24.21 -3.28 21.37
C LYS A 31 -24.65 -1.97 22.03
N LYS A 32 -23.93 -0.86 21.78
CA LYS A 32 -24.09 0.40 22.52
C LYS A 32 -24.58 1.58 21.68
N GLY A 33 -24.55 1.45 20.36
CA GLY A 33 -24.75 2.55 19.41
C GLY A 33 -23.50 3.42 19.22
N SER A 34 -23.45 4.15 18.09
CA SER A 34 -22.33 5.00 17.70
C SER A 34 -22.04 6.11 18.70
N LYS A 35 -23.08 6.72 19.26
CA LYS A 35 -22.94 7.82 20.23
C LYS A 35 -22.19 7.40 21.49
N GLN A 36 -22.65 6.33 22.15
CA GLN A 36 -22.01 5.84 23.37
C GLN A 36 -20.61 5.28 23.08
N ALA A 37 -20.44 4.56 21.97
CA ALA A 37 -19.13 4.06 21.56
C ALA A 37 -18.12 5.20 21.35
N ALA A 38 -18.54 6.33 20.75
CA ALA A 38 -17.69 7.49 20.54
C ALA A 38 -17.26 8.19 21.84
N GLU A 39 -18.08 8.12 22.89
CA GLU A 39 -17.74 8.67 24.21
C GLU A 39 -16.68 7.78 24.90
N GLU A 40 -16.82 6.46 24.81
CA GLU A 40 -15.95 5.50 25.49
C GLU A 40 -14.62 5.23 24.76
N VAL A 41 -14.64 5.04 23.44
CA VAL A 41 -13.46 4.69 22.63
C VAL A 41 -12.75 5.96 22.18
N ASP A 42 -11.43 5.99 22.33
CA ASP A 42 -10.61 7.14 21.93
C ASP A 42 -9.97 6.93 20.55
N ILE A 43 -9.58 5.69 20.22
CA ILE A 43 -8.88 5.37 18.97
C ILE A 43 -9.35 4.03 18.42
N VAL A 44 -9.53 3.96 17.11
CA VAL A 44 -9.68 2.71 16.36
C VAL A 44 -8.42 2.45 15.53
N THR A 45 -7.77 1.31 15.74
CA THR A 45 -6.62 0.91 14.93
C THR A 45 -7.03 0.03 13.76
N THR A 46 -6.55 0.40 12.57
CA THR A 46 -6.78 -0.32 11.31
C THR A 46 -5.50 -0.97 10.82
N GLY A 47 -5.61 -1.87 9.83
CA GLY A 47 -4.47 -2.58 9.28
C GLY A 47 -4.72 -3.13 7.88
N THR A 48 -3.65 -3.21 7.08
CA THR A 48 -3.65 -3.91 5.79
C THR A 48 -2.29 -4.53 5.55
N PHE A 49 -2.28 -5.68 4.87
CA PHE A 49 -1.07 -6.36 4.43
C PHE A 49 -1.35 -6.98 3.06
N GLY A 50 -0.75 -6.42 2.01
CA GLY A 50 -1.02 -6.83 0.64
C GLY A 50 0.00 -6.29 -0.36
N PRO A 51 -0.05 -6.75 -1.61
CA PRO A 51 0.87 -6.35 -2.67
C PRO A 51 0.64 -4.88 -3.06
N MET A 52 1.71 -4.07 -3.03
CA MET A 52 1.68 -2.65 -3.36
C MET A 52 2.81 -2.30 -4.32
N CYS A 53 2.54 -2.45 -5.61
CA CYS A 53 3.55 -2.32 -6.67
C CYS A 53 4.15 -0.91 -6.77
N SER A 54 3.39 0.13 -6.45
CA SER A 54 3.86 1.53 -6.47
C SER A 54 4.62 1.89 -5.19
N SER A 55 5.70 1.16 -4.96
CA SER A 55 6.59 1.28 -3.82
C SER A 55 8.05 1.36 -4.29
N GLY A 56 8.92 1.84 -3.43
CA GLY A 56 10.35 1.90 -3.72
C GLY A 56 11.13 2.50 -2.57
N ALA A 57 12.43 2.64 -2.75
CA ALA A 57 13.30 3.18 -1.73
C ALA A 57 14.42 4.02 -2.35
N TYR A 58 14.74 5.13 -1.70
CA TYR A 58 15.97 5.86 -1.98
C TYR A 58 17.02 5.60 -0.91
N PHE A 59 18.28 5.70 -1.34
CA PHE A 59 19.44 5.46 -0.51
C PHE A 59 20.50 6.51 -0.77
N ASN A 60 21.24 6.87 0.27
CA ASN A 60 22.51 7.55 0.14
C ASN A 60 23.62 6.58 0.53
N THR A 61 24.49 6.25 -0.43
CA THR A 61 25.54 5.23 -0.24
C THR A 61 26.81 5.77 0.41
N GLY A 62 26.91 7.09 0.60
CA GLY A 62 28.16 7.75 0.94
C GLY A 62 29.20 7.66 -0.19
N HIS A 63 30.32 8.38 -0.03
CA HIS A 63 31.36 8.40 -1.05
C HIS A 63 32.38 7.28 -0.87
N SER A 64 32.67 6.58 -1.97
CA SER A 64 33.87 5.75 -2.08
C SER A 64 35.16 6.60 -2.13
N LYS A 65 36.33 5.96 -2.00
CA LYS A 65 37.65 6.57 -2.20
C LYS A 65 38.36 5.89 -3.38
N PRO A 66 38.74 6.62 -4.45
CA PRO A 66 38.42 8.02 -4.76
C PRO A 66 36.91 8.27 -4.92
N LYS A 67 36.46 9.53 -4.79
CA LYS A 67 35.03 9.88 -4.87
C LYS A 67 34.44 9.49 -6.24
N ILE A 68 33.17 9.08 -6.21
CA ILE A 68 32.37 8.72 -7.38
C ILE A 68 31.10 9.58 -7.44
N LYS A 69 30.65 9.86 -8.67
CA LYS A 69 29.35 10.46 -8.98
C LYS A 69 28.49 9.40 -9.68
N LEU A 70 27.62 8.76 -8.92
CA LEU A 70 26.59 7.84 -9.43
C LEU A 70 25.59 8.59 -10.34
N GLY A 71 25.37 9.87 -10.06
CA GLY A 71 24.55 10.80 -10.84
C GLY A 71 24.76 10.76 -12.35
N GLY A 72 23.73 10.32 -13.09
CA GLY A 72 23.74 10.15 -14.55
C GLY A 72 24.45 8.88 -15.04
N GLY A 73 24.91 8.02 -14.12
CA GLY A 73 25.53 6.74 -14.42
C GLY A 73 24.53 5.57 -14.43
N LYS A 74 25.06 4.37 -14.71
CA LYS A 74 24.33 3.11 -14.55
C LYS A 74 24.69 2.51 -13.20
N VAL A 75 23.68 2.19 -12.39
CA VAL A 75 23.85 1.64 -11.05
C VAL A 75 22.98 0.40 -10.89
N TYR A 76 23.51 -0.62 -10.22
CA TYR A 76 22.80 -1.86 -9.93
C TYR A 76 23.03 -2.30 -8.48
N ILE A 77 22.03 -2.91 -7.87
CA ILE A 77 22.12 -3.61 -6.58
C ILE A 77 21.74 -5.06 -6.82
N ASN A 78 22.65 -6.02 -6.60
CA ASN A 78 22.46 -7.44 -6.97
C ASN A 78 21.92 -7.59 -8.40
N ASP A 79 22.56 -6.90 -9.34
CA ASP A 79 22.21 -6.88 -10.78
C ASP A 79 20.80 -6.33 -11.11
N VAL A 80 20.08 -5.82 -10.11
CA VAL A 80 18.82 -5.10 -10.28
C VAL A 80 19.12 -3.60 -10.51
N PRO A 81 18.63 -2.98 -11.60
CA PRO A 81 18.85 -1.57 -11.86
C PRO A 81 18.35 -0.67 -10.73
N ALA A 82 19.18 0.31 -10.35
CA ALA A 82 18.83 1.41 -9.48
C ALA A 82 18.96 2.74 -10.24
N TYR A 83 17.97 3.62 -10.09
CA TYR A 83 17.98 4.94 -10.69
C TYR A 83 19.05 5.81 -10.03
N GLY A 84 20.11 6.09 -10.77
CA GLY A 84 21.20 6.98 -10.38
C GLY A 84 21.07 8.38 -10.97
N GLY A 85 19.86 8.89 -11.23
CA GLY A 85 19.68 10.22 -11.83
C GLY A 85 19.80 11.38 -10.84
N PHE A 86 20.02 11.11 -9.56
CA PHE A 86 20.22 12.12 -8.54
C PHE A 86 21.67 12.63 -8.52
N ALA A 87 22.01 13.47 -7.53
CA ALA A 87 23.36 13.95 -7.33
C ALA A 87 24.29 12.82 -6.87
N ALA A 88 25.36 13.13 -6.14
CA ALA A 88 26.58 12.34 -6.34
C ALA A 88 26.48 10.86 -5.91
N VAL A 89 25.76 10.52 -4.84
CA VAL A 89 25.71 9.14 -4.31
C VAL A 89 24.31 8.72 -3.86
N ASP A 90 23.30 9.44 -4.33
CA ASP A 90 21.88 9.14 -4.10
C ASP A 90 21.34 8.27 -5.24
N ILE A 91 20.59 7.24 -4.88
CA ILE A 91 19.99 6.29 -5.81
C ILE A 91 18.57 5.93 -5.39
N TYR A 92 17.76 5.44 -6.32
CA TYR A 92 16.41 4.95 -6.03
C TYR A 92 16.14 3.60 -6.70
N VAL A 93 15.61 2.64 -5.95
CA VAL A 93 15.16 1.35 -6.48
C VAL A 93 13.63 1.29 -6.43
N GLY A 94 13.00 1.07 -7.58
CA GLY A 94 11.56 0.83 -7.65
C GLY A 94 11.23 -0.62 -7.34
N ALA A 95 10.15 -0.92 -6.62
CA ALA A 95 9.81 -2.29 -6.22
C ALA A 95 9.62 -3.25 -7.41
N THR A 96 9.14 -2.75 -8.56
CA THR A 96 8.82 -3.55 -9.74
C THR A 96 9.97 -3.66 -10.75
N ILE A 97 11.12 -3.03 -10.49
CA ILE A 97 12.26 -3.08 -11.41
C ILE A 97 12.84 -4.51 -11.43
N LEU A 98 13.23 -4.97 -12.61
CA LEU A 98 13.76 -6.31 -12.85
C LEU A 98 15.21 -6.22 -13.33
N PRO A 99 16.03 -7.26 -13.10
CA PRO A 99 17.32 -7.40 -13.78
C PRO A 99 17.19 -7.24 -15.30
N ASP A 100 18.22 -6.70 -15.94
CA ASP A 100 18.20 -6.46 -17.39
C ASP A 100 18.01 -7.78 -18.17
N ASP A 101 18.66 -8.85 -17.69
CA ASP A 101 18.69 -10.20 -18.26
C ASP A 101 17.53 -11.11 -17.83
N ASP A 102 16.62 -10.63 -16.97
CA ASP A 102 15.44 -11.40 -16.55
C ASP A 102 14.65 -11.88 -17.80
N PRO A 103 14.27 -13.17 -17.88
CA PRO A 103 13.58 -13.72 -19.05
C PRO A 103 12.18 -13.12 -19.22
N ARG A 104 11.62 -12.48 -18.18
CA ARG A 104 10.27 -11.90 -18.16
C ARG A 104 9.28 -12.94 -18.69
N ASN A 105 8.42 -12.55 -19.63
CA ASN A 105 7.46 -13.43 -20.28
C ASN A 105 7.96 -14.06 -21.59
N LYS A 106 9.29 -14.15 -21.83
CA LYS A 106 9.83 -14.86 -23.01
C LYS A 106 9.42 -16.34 -23.03
N VAL A 107 9.45 -16.99 -21.86
CA VAL A 107 8.81 -18.28 -21.62
C VAL A 107 7.60 -18.00 -20.73
N TYR A 108 6.41 -18.02 -21.33
CA TYR A 108 5.19 -17.61 -20.62
C TYR A 108 4.56 -18.80 -19.87
N PRO A 109 4.16 -18.61 -18.59
CA PRO A 109 4.19 -17.37 -17.82
C PRO A 109 5.49 -17.26 -17.00
N GLY A 110 6.12 -16.07 -17.05
CA GLY A 110 7.41 -15.81 -16.41
C GLY A 110 7.36 -15.91 -14.88
N GLU A 111 8.48 -16.28 -14.27
CA GLU A 111 8.56 -16.53 -12.81
C GLU A 111 8.91 -15.27 -12.00
N PHE A 112 9.62 -14.29 -12.59
CA PHE A 112 10.00 -13.02 -11.95
C PHE A 112 10.68 -13.21 -10.58
N LYS A 113 11.70 -14.07 -10.50
CA LYS A 113 12.25 -14.58 -9.22
C LYS A 113 12.87 -13.51 -8.31
N TYR A 114 13.42 -12.45 -8.89
CA TYR A 114 14.12 -11.41 -8.14
C TYR A 114 13.97 -10.05 -8.81
N GLY A 115 13.98 -8.99 -8.01
CA GLY A 115 13.76 -7.62 -8.49
C GLY A 115 13.81 -6.63 -7.34
N GLY A 116 13.41 -5.38 -7.59
CA GLY A 116 13.59 -4.28 -6.62
C GLY A 116 12.92 -4.52 -5.26
N ALA A 117 11.75 -5.15 -5.22
CA ALA A 117 11.10 -5.49 -3.96
C ALA A 117 11.91 -6.50 -3.12
N HIS A 118 12.59 -7.45 -3.79
CA HIS A 118 13.46 -8.42 -3.13
C HIS A 118 14.75 -7.76 -2.63
N VAL A 119 15.32 -6.82 -3.40
CA VAL A 119 16.43 -5.97 -2.95
C VAL A 119 16.06 -5.21 -1.69
N ILE A 120 14.87 -4.59 -1.64
CA ILE A 120 14.40 -3.85 -0.46
C ILE A 120 14.26 -4.80 0.73
N GLN A 121 13.62 -5.96 0.55
CA GLN A 121 13.47 -6.96 1.62
C GLN A 121 14.83 -7.44 2.15
N ASP A 122 15.75 -7.79 1.26
CA ASP A 122 17.07 -8.32 1.62
C ASP A 122 17.91 -7.28 2.37
N LEU A 123 17.82 -6.01 1.97
CA LEU A 123 18.48 -4.91 2.64
C LEU A 123 17.91 -4.72 4.07
N VAL A 124 16.58 -4.72 4.22
CA VAL A 124 15.92 -4.63 5.54
C VAL A 124 16.21 -5.86 6.41
N ALA A 125 16.44 -7.03 5.80
CA ALA A 125 16.92 -8.22 6.50
C ALA A 125 18.40 -8.13 6.93
N GLY A 126 19.10 -7.04 6.60
CA GLY A 126 20.48 -6.80 6.98
C GLY A 126 21.50 -7.62 6.20
N LYS A 127 21.14 -8.10 4.99
CA LYS A 127 22.05 -8.80 4.09
C LYS A 127 23.00 -7.83 3.39
N ASP A 128 24.20 -8.30 3.10
CA ASP A 128 25.14 -7.58 2.24
C ASP A 128 24.71 -7.74 0.77
N LEU A 129 24.56 -6.61 0.08
CA LEU A 129 24.16 -6.56 -1.32
C LEU A 129 25.27 -5.96 -2.18
N LYS A 130 25.46 -6.50 -3.38
CA LYS A 130 26.47 -6.03 -4.32
C LYS A 130 25.99 -4.76 -5.02
N LEU A 131 26.69 -3.65 -4.81
CA LEU A 131 26.52 -2.40 -5.56
C LEU A 131 27.53 -2.37 -6.72
N THR A 132 27.05 -2.25 -7.95
CA THR A 132 27.89 -1.95 -9.12
C THR A 132 27.50 -0.62 -9.76
N ALA A 133 28.48 0.14 -10.22
CA ALA A 133 28.23 1.41 -10.89
C ALA A 133 29.25 1.70 -12.00
N THR A 134 28.78 2.30 -13.10
CA THR A 134 29.61 2.87 -14.17
C THR A 134 29.14 4.29 -14.50
N THR A 135 30.08 5.24 -14.57
CA THR A 135 29.84 6.68 -14.77
C THR A 135 30.97 7.34 -15.58
N TYR A 136 30.82 8.62 -15.95
CA TYR A 136 31.75 9.34 -16.84
C TYR A 136 32.95 10.00 -16.14
N GLY A 137 32.91 10.14 -14.80
CA GLY A 137 33.96 10.79 -14.01
C GLY A 137 34.03 12.30 -14.21
N THR A 138 34.48 13.03 -13.19
CA THR A 138 34.68 14.49 -13.18
C THR A 138 35.86 14.84 -12.28
N ASP A 139 36.32 16.08 -12.28
CA ASP A 139 37.43 16.51 -11.39
C ASP A 139 37.10 16.32 -9.90
N CYS A 140 35.85 16.60 -9.49
CA CYS A 140 35.38 16.37 -8.12
C CYS A 140 35.14 14.88 -7.79
N TYR A 141 34.89 14.07 -8.81
CA TYR A 141 34.47 12.66 -8.69
C TYR A 141 35.20 11.81 -9.74
N PRO A 142 36.51 11.54 -9.57
CA PRO A 142 37.34 10.96 -10.63
C PRO A 142 37.05 9.48 -10.88
N ARG A 143 36.46 8.77 -9.91
CA ARG A 143 36.18 7.33 -10.05
C ARG A 143 35.05 7.10 -11.05
N LYS A 144 35.29 6.23 -12.04
CA LYS A 144 34.34 5.88 -13.12
C LYS A 144 33.63 4.55 -12.94
N LYS A 145 34.20 3.66 -12.12
CA LYS A 145 33.64 2.33 -11.85
C LYS A 145 33.73 2.01 -10.35
N LEU A 146 32.69 1.38 -9.82
CA LEU A 146 32.63 0.89 -8.46
C LEU A 146 31.97 -0.49 -8.45
N GLU A 147 32.56 -1.40 -7.69
CA GLU A 147 31.98 -2.69 -7.34
C GLU A 147 32.30 -2.90 -5.86
N THR A 148 31.28 -3.02 -5.02
CA THR A 148 31.42 -3.11 -3.56
C THR A 148 30.20 -3.78 -2.95
N LEU A 149 30.29 -4.17 -1.69
CA LEU A 149 29.14 -4.53 -0.87
C LEU A 149 28.58 -3.30 -0.16
N ILE A 150 27.27 -3.29 0.05
CA ILE A 150 26.54 -2.35 0.90
C ILE A 150 25.65 -3.11 1.88
N ASN A 151 25.47 -2.56 3.07
CA ASN A 151 24.57 -3.07 4.09
C ASN A 151 23.70 -1.92 4.63
N ILE A 152 22.47 -2.20 5.05
CA ILE A 152 21.56 -1.19 5.60
C ILE A 152 22.15 -0.44 6.81
N LYS A 153 23.04 -1.11 7.56
CA LYS A 153 23.72 -0.56 8.73
C LYS A 153 24.73 0.53 8.39
N ASP A 154 25.31 0.47 7.18
CA ASP A 154 26.40 1.35 6.75
C ASP A 154 25.92 2.50 5.84
N LEU A 155 24.69 2.41 5.31
CA LEU A 155 24.08 3.49 4.52
C LEU A 155 23.80 4.71 5.41
N ASN A 156 23.97 5.93 4.89
CA ASN A 156 23.59 7.14 5.62
C ASN A 156 22.06 7.20 5.76
N GLU A 157 21.38 7.17 4.62
CA GLU A 157 19.93 7.13 4.51
C GLU A 157 19.48 5.88 3.76
N ALA A 158 18.43 5.23 4.27
CA ALA A 158 17.71 4.17 3.58
C ALA A 158 16.21 4.38 3.84
N VAL A 159 15.51 4.98 2.88
CA VAL A 159 14.15 5.48 3.10
C VAL A 159 13.20 4.84 2.11
N LEU A 160 12.15 4.22 2.64
CA LEU A 160 11.02 3.74 1.86
C LEU A 160 10.21 4.96 1.42
N PHE A 161 10.00 5.10 0.12
CA PHE A 161 9.10 6.10 -0.44
C PHE A 161 8.15 5.43 -1.43
N ASN A 162 6.87 5.44 -1.06
CA ASN A 162 5.84 4.79 -1.83
C ASN A 162 4.89 5.84 -2.39
N PRO A 163 4.95 6.16 -3.68
CA PRO A 163 4.08 7.18 -4.27
C PRO A 163 2.61 6.77 -4.27
N ARG A 164 2.27 5.49 -4.09
CA ARG A 164 0.88 5.01 -4.01
C ARG A 164 0.76 3.69 -3.24
N ASN A 165 0.08 3.74 -2.11
CA ASN A 165 -0.32 2.62 -1.27
C ASN A 165 -1.76 2.79 -0.79
N VAL A 166 -2.26 1.80 -0.03
CA VAL A 166 -3.56 1.84 0.68
C VAL A 166 -4.70 2.29 -0.24
N TYR A 167 -4.96 1.52 -1.30
CA TYR A 167 -6.10 1.81 -2.19
C TYR A 167 -7.41 1.73 -1.41
N GLN A 168 -8.23 2.76 -1.52
CA GLN A 168 -9.57 2.79 -0.94
C GLN A 168 -10.50 1.98 -1.83
N ASN A 169 -10.80 0.77 -1.38
CA ASN A 169 -11.53 -0.27 -2.11
C ASN A 169 -10.86 -0.72 -3.42
N TYR A 170 -11.36 -1.79 -3.99
CA TYR A 170 -10.86 -2.39 -5.21
C TYR A 170 -11.94 -3.15 -5.99
N ASN A 171 -11.60 -3.66 -7.17
CA ASN A 171 -12.46 -4.56 -7.94
C ASN A 171 -12.27 -6.03 -7.49
N ALA A 172 -13.31 -6.84 -7.65
CA ALA A 172 -13.20 -8.30 -7.72
C ALA A 172 -12.89 -8.70 -9.17
N ALA A 173 -11.75 -9.33 -9.40
CA ALA A 173 -11.25 -9.65 -10.73
C ALA A 173 -11.64 -11.07 -11.14
N VAL A 174 -12.26 -11.22 -12.31
CA VAL A 174 -12.60 -12.50 -12.92
C VAL A 174 -12.07 -12.58 -14.35
N ASN A 175 -12.22 -13.73 -14.99
CA ASN A 175 -11.77 -13.95 -16.36
C ASN A 175 -12.85 -14.70 -17.18
N LEU A 176 -13.40 -14.02 -18.19
CA LEU A 176 -14.38 -14.58 -19.13
C LEU A 176 -13.74 -15.30 -20.33
N SER A 177 -12.44 -15.09 -20.57
CA SER A 177 -11.73 -15.70 -21.70
C SER A 177 -11.57 -17.22 -21.58
N ASP A 178 -11.04 -17.82 -22.63
CA ASP A 178 -10.81 -19.25 -22.81
C ASP A 178 -9.44 -19.74 -22.31
N LYS A 179 -8.57 -18.82 -21.86
CA LYS A 179 -7.24 -19.12 -21.33
C LYS A 179 -7.03 -18.57 -19.93
N ILE A 180 -6.08 -19.16 -19.20
CA ILE A 180 -5.60 -18.57 -17.95
C ILE A 180 -4.90 -17.26 -18.26
N ILE A 181 -5.23 -16.22 -17.50
CA ILE A 181 -4.54 -14.93 -17.53
C ILE A 181 -3.79 -14.71 -16.22
N TYR A 182 -2.64 -14.05 -16.31
CA TYR A 182 -1.78 -13.75 -15.18
C TYR A 182 -1.71 -12.23 -15.01
N THR A 183 -2.19 -11.75 -13.87
CA THR A 183 -2.42 -10.33 -13.64
C THR A 183 -1.83 -9.89 -12.31
N TYR A 184 -1.85 -8.59 -12.01
CA TYR A 184 -1.56 -8.11 -10.66
C TYR A 184 -2.60 -8.56 -9.62
N MET A 185 -3.74 -9.10 -10.08
CA MET A 185 -4.72 -9.74 -9.21
C MET A 185 -4.43 -11.24 -9.02
N GLY A 186 -3.26 -11.73 -9.46
CA GLY A 186 -2.91 -13.15 -9.48
C GLY A 186 -3.41 -13.87 -10.74
N ALA A 187 -3.33 -15.19 -10.72
CA ALA A 187 -3.83 -16.03 -11.82
C ALA A 187 -5.36 -16.11 -11.80
N LEU A 188 -5.98 -15.85 -12.94
CA LEU A 188 -7.43 -15.95 -13.15
C LEU A 188 -7.70 -17.03 -14.21
N LYS A 189 -8.39 -18.09 -13.78
CA LYS A 189 -8.76 -19.24 -14.59
C LYS A 189 -9.84 -18.88 -15.61
N PRO A 190 -9.83 -19.50 -16.80
CA PRO A 190 -10.81 -19.21 -17.84
C PRO A 190 -12.25 -19.48 -17.39
N HIS A 191 -13.21 -18.89 -18.10
CA HIS A 191 -14.64 -19.16 -17.95
C HIS A 191 -15.20 -18.99 -16.53
N LEU A 192 -14.77 -17.94 -15.82
CA LEU A 192 -15.12 -17.66 -14.41
C LEU A 192 -14.63 -18.73 -13.44
N GLY A 193 -13.46 -19.32 -13.67
CA GLY A 193 -12.93 -20.38 -12.80
C GLY A 193 -12.49 -19.91 -11.40
N ASN A 194 -12.26 -18.61 -11.19
CA ASN A 194 -12.08 -17.98 -9.88
C ASN A 194 -12.28 -16.45 -9.93
N ALA A 195 -12.45 -15.86 -8.75
CA ALA A 195 -12.51 -14.42 -8.53
C ALA A 195 -11.48 -14.00 -7.47
N ASN A 196 -10.49 -13.20 -7.83
CA ASN A 196 -9.52 -12.68 -6.86
C ASN A 196 -9.88 -11.27 -6.43
N TYR A 197 -9.69 -10.94 -5.15
CA TYR A 197 -10.07 -9.64 -4.62
C TYR A 197 -9.03 -9.08 -3.63
N CYS A 198 -9.15 -7.79 -3.37
CA CYS A 198 -8.39 -6.98 -2.43
C CYS A 198 -9.39 -5.92 -1.93
N SER A 199 -9.40 -5.45 -0.67
CA SER A 199 -8.37 -5.48 0.37
C SER A 199 -8.79 -6.23 1.64
N ALA A 200 -8.32 -5.82 2.82
CA ALA A 200 -8.61 -6.42 4.14
C ALA A 200 -10.06 -6.17 4.63
N GLY A 201 -10.95 -5.66 3.78
CA GLY A 201 -12.35 -5.36 4.12
C GLY A 201 -12.44 -4.38 5.29
N GLN A 202 -13.22 -4.73 6.30
CA GLN A 202 -13.45 -3.92 7.50
C GLN A 202 -12.19 -3.48 8.26
N LEU A 203 -11.04 -4.15 8.10
CA LEU A 203 -9.78 -3.69 8.72
C LEU A 203 -9.07 -2.61 7.91
N SER A 204 -9.46 -2.38 6.65
CA SER A 204 -8.74 -1.49 5.74
C SER A 204 -8.81 -0.03 6.20
N PRO A 205 -7.67 0.68 6.28
CA PRO A 205 -7.62 2.04 6.84
C PRO A 205 -8.56 3.04 6.17
N LEU A 206 -8.49 3.19 4.84
CA LEU A 206 -9.28 4.20 4.14
C LEU A 206 -10.78 3.85 4.02
N LEU A 207 -11.18 2.60 4.31
CA LEU A 207 -12.60 2.26 4.39
C LEU A 207 -13.21 2.71 5.71
N ASN A 208 -12.40 2.77 6.78
CA ASN A 208 -12.79 3.25 8.11
C ASN A 208 -12.75 4.78 8.24
N ASP A 209 -12.12 5.48 7.31
CA ASP A 209 -12.19 6.93 7.16
C ASP A 209 -12.55 7.30 5.70
N PRO A 210 -13.81 7.04 5.28
CA PRO A 210 -14.20 7.03 3.87
C PRO A 210 -14.04 8.39 3.18
N TYR A 211 -14.02 9.47 3.96
CA TYR A 211 -13.90 10.85 3.49
C TYR A 211 -12.60 11.55 3.95
N TYR A 212 -11.65 10.79 4.52
CA TYR A 212 -10.36 11.31 4.99
C TYR A 212 -10.51 12.44 6.04
N LYS A 213 -11.48 12.29 6.95
CA LYS A 213 -11.79 13.26 8.01
C LYS A 213 -10.65 13.40 9.03
N THR A 214 -9.88 12.34 9.23
CA THR A 214 -8.79 12.27 10.20
C THR A 214 -7.45 11.92 9.57
N ILE A 215 -7.47 11.24 8.42
CA ILE A 215 -6.28 10.85 7.67
C ILE A 215 -5.86 11.98 6.74
N GLY A 216 -4.65 12.50 6.91
CA GLY A 216 -4.11 13.60 6.12
C GLY A 216 -2.60 13.63 6.04
N ILE A 217 -2.05 14.70 5.47
CA ILE A 217 -0.60 14.90 5.36
C ILE A 217 -0.03 15.05 6.77
N GLY A 218 1.02 14.29 7.10
CA GLY A 218 1.64 14.26 8.41
C GLY A 218 1.07 13.23 9.38
N THR A 219 -0.03 12.53 9.03
CA THR A 219 -0.55 11.43 9.86
C THR A 219 0.55 10.38 10.06
N ARG A 220 0.87 10.10 11.33
CA ARG A 220 1.82 9.07 11.74
C ARG A 220 1.18 7.69 11.61
N VAL A 221 1.90 6.74 11.02
CA VAL A 221 1.40 5.39 10.73
C VAL A 221 2.38 4.30 11.15
N PHE A 222 1.86 3.09 11.36
CA PHE A 222 2.68 1.88 11.31
C PHE A 222 3.00 1.60 9.83
N LEU A 223 4.28 1.48 9.49
CA LEU A 223 4.74 1.21 8.11
C LEU A 223 5.87 0.19 8.14
N GLY A 224 5.64 -1.00 7.56
CA GLY A 224 6.69 -2.01 7.39
C GLY A 224 7.28 -2.53 8.71
N GLY A 225 6.59 -2.44 9.84
CA GLY A 225 7.13 -2.80 11.16
C GLY A 225 7.76 -1.64 11.93
N GLY A 226 7.91 -0.48 11.31
CA GLY A 226 8.39 0.75 11.95
C GLY A 226 7.33 1.86 11.93
N VAL A 227 7.81 3.10 12.08
CA VAL A 227 6.99 4.31 11.96
C VAL A 227 7.19 4.93 10.59
N GLY A 228 6.09 5.34 9.98
CA GLY A 228 6.08 6.15 8.76
C GLY A 228 5.09 7.30 8.85
N TYR A 229 5.00 8.05 7.76
CA TYR A 229 4.10 9.20 7.65
C TYR A 229 3.43 9.23 6.29
N ILE A 230 2.19 9.71 6.27
CA ILE A 230 1.53 10.13 5.03
C ILE A 230 2.14 11.45 4.60
N VAL A 231 2.75 11.47 3.43
CA VAL A 231 3.43 12.68 2.91
C VAL A 231 2.60 13.40 1.85
N TRP A 232 1.65 12.71 1.23
CA TRP A 232 0.72 13.27 0.24
C TRP A 232 -0.45 12.32 0.00
N HIS A 233 -1.44 12.75 -0.80
CA HIS A 233 -2.31 11.77 -1.45
C HIS A 233 -1.50 10.95 -2.46
N GLY A 234 -1.82 9.68 -2.61
CA GLY A 234 -1.09 8.79 -3.52
C GLY A 234 -1.32 9.15 -4.99
N THR A 235 -0.47 8.65 -5.88
CA THR A 235 -0.79 8.67 -7.31
C THR A 235 -2.07 7.87 -7.58
N GLN A 236 -2.80 8.24 -8.63
CA GLN A 236 -4.13 7.70 -8.94
C GLN A 236 -5.20 7.90 -7.84
N HIS A 237 -4.97 8.77 -6.86
CA HIS A 237 -6.00 9.15 -5.89
C HIS A 237 -7.23 9.69 -6.62
N ASN A 238 -8.39 9.06 -6.39
CA ASN A 238 -9.64 9.40 -7.08
C ASN A 238 -10.82 9.43 -6.09
N PRO A 239 -11.06 10.54 -5.39
CA PRO A 239 -12.02 10.58 -4.28
C PRO A 239 -13.47 10.77 -4.74
N GLY A 240 -13.68 11.31 -5.95
CA GLY A 240 -14.98 11.64 -6.53
C GLY A 240 -15.73 10.47 -7.20
N VAL A 241 -15.42 9.24 -6.82
CA VAL A 241 -16.08 8.05 -7.37
C VAL A 241 -17.44 7.78 -6.72
N LYS A 242 -18.24 6.90 -7.33
CA LYS A 242 -19.53 6.45 -6.80
C LYS A 242 -19.37 5.77 -5.43
N ARG A 243 -20.25 6.11 -4.49
CA ARG A 243 -20.26 5.64 -3.09
C ARG A 243 -21.65 5.12 -2.70
N LYS A 244 -21.71 4.16 -1.77
CA LYS A 244 -22.96 3.74 -1.12
C LYS A 244 -23.41 4.81 -0.10
N GLY A 245 -24.62 4.66 0.45
CA GLY A 245 -25.20 5.62 1.41
C GLY A 245 -24.40 5.78 2.71
N ASN A 246 -23.58 4.80 3.09
CA ASN A 246 -22.65 4.89 4.22
C ASN A 246 -21.35 5.66 3.88
N GLY A 247 -21.17 6.08 2.64
CA GLY A 247 -20.01 6.84 2.14
C GLY A 247 -18.86 6.00 1.61
N VAL A 248 -18.92 4.67 1.76
CA VAL A 248 -17.89 3.75 1.26
C VAL A 248 -17.92 3.73 -0.28
N PRO A 249 -16.77 3.90 -0.97
CA PRO A 249 -16.74 3.86 -2.43
C PRO A 249 -17.06 2.47 -2.95
N GLN A 250 -17.70 2.38 -4.13
CA GLN A 250 -18.07 1.11 -4.77
C GLN A 250 -17.04 0.62 -5.79
N VAL A 251 -16.03 1.44 -6.07
CA VAL A 251 -14.96 1.24 -7.06
C VAL A 251 -13.64 1.75 -6.46
N PRO A 252 -12.48 1.44 -7.06
CA PRO A 252 -11.19 1.94 -6.56
C PRO A 252 -11.18 3.49 -6.48
N ALA A 253 -10.84 4.02 -5.31
CA ALA A 253 -10.96 5.45 -5.00
C ALA A 253 -9.62 6.10 -4.59
N GLY A 254 -9.54 6.68 -3.38
CA GLY A 254 -8.33 7.34 -2.89
C GLY A 254 -7.17 6.40 -2.61
N THR A 255 -5.96 6.96 -2.64
CA THR A 255 -4.69 6.30 -2.30
C THR A 255 -3.83 7.22 -1.44
N LEU A 256 -2.79 6.68 -0.80
CA LEU A 256 -1.85 7.42 0.05
C LEU A 256 -0.42 7.35 -0.48
N ALA A 257 0.34 8.44 -0.38
CA ALA A 257 1.79 8.43 -0.52
C ALA A 257 2.44 8.35 0.86
N LEU A 258 3.38 7.42 1.03
CA LEU A 258 3.97 7.09 2.33
C LEU A 258 5.49 7.20 2.29
N LEU A 259 6.06 7.62 3.42
CA LEU A 259 7.49 7.68 3.64
C LEU A 259 7.84 7.12 5.02
N GLY A 260 8.95 6.37 5.12
CA GLY A 260 9.46 5.90 6.40
C GLY A 260 10.89 5.36 6.31
N ASP A 261 11.57 5.31 7.45
CA ASP A 261 12.96 4.85 7.53
C ASP A 261 13.05 3.33 7.54
N LEU A 262 13.70 2.75 6.52
CA LEU A 262 13.87 1.29 6.37
C LEU A 262 14.70 0.69 7.51
N LYS A 263 15.58 1.47 8.14
CA LYS A 263 16.42 1.00 9.25
C LYS A 263 15.62 0.57 10.48
N ASN A 264 14.39 1.07 10.60
CA ASN A 264 13.46 0.75 11.68
C ASN A 264 12.34 -0.22 11.25
N MET A 265 12.44 -0.80 10.06
CA MET A 265 11.44 -1.71 9.50
C MET A 265 11.87 -3.18 9.63
N SER A 266 10.96 -4.09 9.31
CA SER A 266 11.16 -5.53 9.45
C SER A 266 10.84 -6.26 8.14
N PRO A 267 11.66 -7.26 7.73
CA PRO A 267 11.36 -8.07 6.55
C PRO A 267 10.09 -8.92 6.74
N LYS A 268 9.55 -9.01 7.97
CA LYS A 268 8.25 -9.63 8.26
C LYS A 268 7.08 -8.85 7.64
N TYR A 269 7.22 -7.53 7.49
CA TYR A 269 6.17 -6.64 6.98
C TYR A 269 6.54 -5.98 5.66
N LEU A 270 7.73 -6.24 5.12
CA LEU A 270 8.19 -5.83 3.79
C LEU A 270 8.71 -7.07 3.05
N VAL A 271 7.85 -7.65 2.21
CA VAL A 271 8.12 -8.93 1.55
C VAL A 271 8.12 -8.75 0.04
N GLY A 272 9.28 -8.95 -0.59
CA GLY A 272 9.40 -9.11 -2.03
C GLY A 272 8.57 -10.30 -2.49
N THR A 273 7.68 -10.07 -3.44
CA THR A 273 6.72 -11.08 -3.93
C THR A 273 6.77 -11.15 -5.44
N SER A 274 6.78 -12.36 -5.98
CA SER A 274 6.75 -12.63 -7.41
C SER A 274 5.36 -13.08 -7.84
N PHE A 275 4.77 -12.36 -8.79
CA PHE A 275 3.51 -12.73 -9.42
C PHE A 275 3.83 -13.33 -10.78
N GLN A 276 3.62 -14.64 -10.91
CA GLN A 276 3.86 -15.37 -12.14
C GLN A 276 3.11 -14.71 -13.30
N GLY A 277 3.75 -14.54 -14.45
CA GLY A 277 3.21 -13.90 -15.64
C GLY A 277 3.00 -12.37 -15.56
N TYR A 278 3.14 -11.75 -14.38
CA TYR A 278 2.93 -10.31 -14.17
C TYR A 278 4.20 -9.53 -13.81
N GLY A 279 4.90 -9.91 -12.73
CA GLY A 279 6.06 -9.15 -12.26
C GLY A 279 6.37 -9.27 -10.78
N VAL A 280 7.38 -8.51 -10.34
CA VAL A 280 7.75 -8.35 -8.92
C VAL A 280 6.92 -7.22 -8.29
N THR A 281 6.53 -7.41 -7.03
CA THR A 281 5.84 -6.41 -6.20
C THR A 281 6.33 -6.48 -4.75
N LEU A 282 6.14 -5.40 -3.99
CA LEU A 282 6.43 -5.38 -2.56
C LEU A 282 5.12 -5.54 -1.79
N THR A 283 5.01 -6.58 -0.98
CA THR A 283 3.91 -6.78 -0.03
C THR A 283 4.24 -6.05 1.26
N ILE A 284 3.39 -5.10 1.66
CA ILE A 284 3.68 -4.12 2.72
C ILE A 284 2.60 -4.17 3.80
N GLY A 285 3.03 -4.13 5.06
CA GLY A 285 2.17 -3.92 6.22
C GLY A 285 2.00 -2.44 6.57
N ILE A 286 0.75 -1.97 6.64
CA ILE A 286 0.40 -0.59 6.97
C ILE A 286 -0.73 -0.59 7.99
N GLY A 287 -0.58 0.18 9.06
CA GLY A 287 -1.61 0.40 10.08
C GLY A 287 -1.81 1.88 10.34
N ILE A 288 -3.06 2.32 10.41
CA ILE A 288 -3.40 3.73 10.65
C ILE A 288 -4.32 3.82 11.87
N PRO A 289 -3.97 4.62 12.89
CA PRO A 289 -4.88 4.89 14.00
C PRO A 289 -5.85 6.00 13.59
N ILE A 290 -7.14 5.75 13.77
CA ILE A 290 -8.22 6.71 13.54
C ILE A 290 -8.68 7.24 14.90
N PRO A 291 -8.41 8.52 15.22
CA PRO A 291 -8.91 9.12 16.46
C PRO A 291 -10.42 9.30 16.38
N ILE A 292 -11.12 8.83 17.40
CA ILE A 292 -12.57 8.97 17.49
C ILE A 292 -12.89 10.35 18.08
N LEU A 293 -13.00 11.35 17.21
CA LEU A 293 -13.24 12.74 17.63
C LEU A 293 -14.73 13.02 17.90
N ASN A 294 -15.63 12.28 17.23
CA ASN A 294 -17.07 12.46 17.35
C ASN A 294 -17.82 11.17 16.92
N GLU A 295 -19.15 11.20 17.06
CA GLU A 295 -20.03 10.09 16.69
C GLU A 295 -19.95 9.72 15.20
N GLU A 296 -19.80 10.70 14.31
CA GLU A 296 -19.73 10.47 12.87
C GLU A 296 -18.50 9.63 12.50
N ILE A 297 -17.32 9.97 13.04
CA ILE A 297 -16.09 9.21 12.83
C ILE A 297 -16.22 7.80 13.42
N CYS A 298 -16.80 7.67 14.63
CA CYS A 298 -17.04 6.36 15.23
C CYS A 298 -17.92 5.48 14.34
N ARG A 299 -18.98 6.05 13.74
CA ARG A 299 -19.86 5.34 12.81
C ARG A 299 -19.10 4.88 11.56
N TYR A 300 -18.21 5.71 11.00
CA TYR A 300 -17.39 5.31 9.86
C TYR A 300 -16.44 4.15 10.17
N THR A 301 -15.85 4.15 11.36
CA THR A 301 -14.95 3.06 11.80
C THR A 301 -15.66 1.74 12.10
N ALA A 302 -17.00 1.74 12.17
CA ALA A 302 -17.79 0.54 12.42
C ALA A 302 -18.33 -0.10 11.12
N VAL A 303 -17.73 0.24 9.97
CA VAL A 303 -18.08 -0.37 8.68
C VAL A 303 -17.80 -1.87 8.71
N SER A 304 -18.81 -2.68 8.40
CA SER A 304 -18.70 -4.14 8.34
C SER A 304 -18.54 -4.66 6.91
N ASP A 305 -18.01 -5.87 6.74
CA ASP A 305 -17.75 -6.44 5.40
C ASP A 305 -19.00 -6.52 4.49
N LYS A 306 -20.19 -6.73 5.06
CA LYS A 306 -21.47 -6.73 4.32
C LYS A 306 -21.85 -5.36 3.74
N GLU A 307 -21.23 -4.30 4.23
CA GLU A 307 -21.48 -2.91 3.81
C GLU A 307 -20.42 -2.38 2.83
N ILE A 308 -19.38 -3.16 2.58
CA ILE A 308 -18.29 -2.82 1.67
C ILE A 308 -18.55 -3.57 0.36
N TRP A 309 -18.83 -2.82 -0.72
CA TRP A 309 -19.19 -3.38 -2.02
C TRP A 309 -18.09 -3.17 -3.04
N ALA A 310 -17.82 -4.18 -3.87
CA ALA A 310 -16.88 -4.14 -4.99
C ALA A 310 -17.58 -4.46 -6.32
N GLN A 311 -17.02 -3.98 -7.43
CA GLN A 311 -17.47 -4.38 -8.76
C GLN A 311 -16.76 -5.67 -9.20
N ILE A 312 -17.52 -6.58 -9.81
CA ILE A 312 -16.98 -7.76 -10.48
C ILE A 312 -16.58 -7.33 -11.90
N VAL A 313 -15.28 -7.34 -12.21
CA VAL A 313 -14.73 -6.85 -13.47
C VAL A 313 -14.03 -7.98 -14.21
N ASP A 314 -14.26 -8.09 -15.53
CA ASP A 314 -13.53 -9.01 -16.39
C ASP A 314 -12.14 -8.48 -16.73
N TYR A 315 -11.12 -9.23 -16.33
CA TYR A 315 -9.72 -8.96 -16.63
C TYR A 315 -9.24 -9.64 -17.91
N GLY A 316 -10.04 -10.54 -18.49
CA GLY A 316 -9.71 -11.25 -19.73
C GLY A 316 -9.81 -10.37 -20.97
N GLN A 317 -10.81 -9.50 -21.03
CA GLN A 317 -11.09 -8.68 -22.21
C GLN A 317 -11.25 -7.20 -21.89
N ASP A 318 -12.10 -6.84 -20.94
CA ASP A 318 -12.51 -5.44 -20.72
C ASP A 318 -11.42 -4.60 -20.04
N TYR A 319 -10.91 -5.06 -18.90
CA TYR A 319 -9.88 -4.36 -18.13
C TYR A 319 -8.64 -3.97 -18.98
N PRO A 320 -7.98 -4.89 -19.73
CA PRO A 320 -6.78 -4.54 -20.50
C PRO A 320 -7.06 -3.58 -21.66
N GLN A 321 -8.31 -3.49 -22.13
CA GLN A 321 -8.74 -2.57 -23.19
C GLN A 321 -9.22 -1.21 -22.63
N GLY A 322 -9.19 -1.03 -21.31
CA GLY A 322 -9.70 0.19 -20.66
C GLY A 322 -11.21 0.36 -20.80
N LYS A 323 -11.95 -0.72 -21.08
CA LYS A 323 -13.42 -0.70 -21.16
C LYS A 323 -14.00 -0.70 -19.76
N SER A 324 -14.89 0.25 -19.50
CA SER A 324 -15.65 0.29 -18.24
C SER A 324 -16.79 -0.72 -18.30
N GLY A 325 -16.87 -1.61 -17.32
CA GLY A 325 -17.90 -2.64 -17.25
C GLY A 325 -17.93 -3.30 -15.87
N SER A 326 -19.08 -3.84 -15.50
CA SER A 326 -19.27 -4.62 -14.27
C SER A 326 -20.23 -5.77 -14.56
N LEU A 327 -19.84 -6.98 -14.15
CA LEU A 327 -20.64 -8.19 -14.26
C LEU A 327 -21.60 -8.36 -13.06
N GLY A 328 -21.53 -7.44 -12.09
CA GLY A 328 -22.33 -7.45 -10.87
C GLY A 328 -21.60 -6.75 -9.72
N GLU A 329 -22.32 -6.50 -8.64
CA GLU A 329 -21.73 -6.05 -7.37
C GLU A 329 -21.70 -7.21 -6.39
N VAL A 330 -20.68 -7.22 -5.52
CA VAL A 330 -20.53 -8.20 -4.45
C VAL A 330 -19.98 -7.51 -3.21
N ASN A 331 -20.40 -7.94 -2.02
CA ASN A 331 -19.85 -7.39 -0.78
C ASN A 331 -18.69 -8.23 -0.22
N TYR A 332 -17.94 -7.69 0.74
CA TYR A 332 -16.76 -8.37 1.28
C TYR A 332 -17.11 -9.57 2.17
N GLU A 333 -18.32 -9.63 2.74
CA GLU A 333 -18.79 -10.80 3.50
C GLU A 333 -18.96 -12.00 2.55
N GLU A 334 -19.60 -11.77 1.40
CA GLU A 334 -19.74 -12.77 0.33
C GLU A 334 -18.36 -13.21 -0.21
N LEU A 335 -17.46 -12.26 -0.49
CA LEU A 335 -16.09 -12.56 -0.93
C LEU A 335 -15.28 -13.34 0.12
N LYS A 336 -15.53 -13.13 1.41
CA LYS A 336 -14.86 -13.86 2.50
C LYS A 336 -15.48 -15.24 2.76
N SER A 337 -16.70 -15.48 2.30
CA SER A 337 -17.36 -16.79 2.40
C SER A 337 -16.64 -17.88 1.58
N GLY A 338 -15.84 -17.49 0.58
CA GLY A 338 -15.07 -18.39 -0.28
C GLY A 338 -15.70 -18.64 -1.64
N THR A 339 -16.98 -18.30 -1.87
CA THR A 339 -17.67 -18.49 -3.16
C THR A 339 -18.70 -17.40 -3.41
N ILE A 340 -18.81 -16.93 -4.65
CA ILE A 340 -19.80 -15.93 -5.07
C ILE A 340 -20.55 -16.40 -6.32
N LYS A 341 -21.71 -15.80 -6.61
CA LYS A 341 -22.44 -16.06 -7.86
C LYS A 341 -22.14 -15.00 -8.91
N VAL A 342 -21.68 -15.43 -10.09
CA VAL A 342 -21.45 -14.56 -11.25
C VAL A 342 -22.12 -15.18 -12.47
N GLN A 343 -23.04 -14.46 -13.10
CA GLN A 343 -23.82 -14.96 -14.25
C GLN A 343 -24.46 -16.35 -14.00
N GLY A 344 -24.97 -16.56 -12.78
CA GLY A 344 -25.59 -17.81 -12.37
C GLY A 344 -24.64 -18.97 -12.04
N ARG A 345 -23.31 -18.76 -12.13
CA ARG A 345 -22.29 -19.77 -11.79
C ARG A 345 -21.68 -19.50 -10.42
N ASP A 346 -21.36 -20.56 -9.70
CA ASP A 346 -20.58 -20.48 -8.46
C ASP A 346 -19.09 -20.33 -8.80
N VAL A 347 -18.49 -19.25 -8.29
CA VAL A 347 -17.11 -18.86 -8.57
C VAL A 347 -16.33 -18.81 -7.25
N PRO A 348 -15.28 -19.63 -7.09
CA PRO A 348 -14.47 -19.61 -5.88
C PRO A 348 -13.68 -18.29 -5.79
N THR A 349 -13.55 -17.76 -4.59
CA THR A 349 -12.90 -16.47 -4.31
C THR A 349 -11.59 -16.64 -3.57
N ALA A 350 -10.63 -15.74 -3.82
CA ALA A 350 -9.37 -15.70 -3.08
C ALA A 350 -8.91 -14.26 -2.80
N PRO A 351 -8.54 -13.93 -1.55
CA PRO A 351 -7.99 -12.62 -1.22
C PRO A 351 -6.49 -12.54 -1.57
N LEU A 352 -6.05 -11.36 -2.03
CA LEU A 352 -4.62 -11.04 -2.17
C LEU A 352 -4.03 -10.37 -0.93
N SER A 353 -4.89 -9.75 -0.11
CA SER A 353 -4.47 -9.19 1.18
C SER A 353 -4.61 -10.25 2.27
N SER A 354 -3.60 -10.36 3.15
CA SER A 354 -3.67 -11.28 4.29
C SER A 354 -4.45 -10.63 5.44
N TYR A 355 -5.67 -11.09 5.67
CA TYR A 355 -6.50 -10.63 6.79
C TYR A 355 -5.86 -10.92 8.16
N PRO A 356 -5.29 -12.13 8.43
CA PRO A 356 -4.60 -12.38 9.69
C PRO A 356 -3.44 -11.42 9.96
N LYS A 357 -2.66 -11.07 8.92
CA LYS A 357 -1.57 -10.10 9.05
C LYS A 357 -2.08 -8.66 9.24
N ALA A 358 -3.17 -8.28 8.58
CA ALA A 358 -3.82 -7.00 8.80
C ALA A 358 -4.30 -6.86 10.26
N LEU A 359 -4.90 -7.91 10.82
CA LEU A 359 -5.33 -7.95 12.22
C LEU A 359 -4.13 -7.90 13.18
N GLU A 360 -3.06 -8.62 12.87
CA GLU A 360 -1.80 -8.58 13.61
C GLU A 360 -1.26 -7.14 13.68
N ILE A 361 -1.21 -6.44 12.55
CA ILE A 361 -0.75 -5.04 12.46
C ILE A 361 -1.65 -4.11 13.31
N ALA A 362 -2.97 -4.24 13.19
CA ALA A 362 -3.91 -3.43 13.97
C ALA A 362 -3.70 -3.64 15.48
N LYS A 363 -3.49 -4.90 15.91
CA LYS A 363 -3.20 -5.25 17.30
C LYS A 363 -1.85 -4.70 17.78
N THR A 364 -0.80 -4.83 16.98
CA THR A 364 0.53 -4.26 17.32
C THR A 364 0.47 -2.74 17.45
N LEU A 365 -0.20 -2.05 16.53
CA LEU A 365 -0.39 -0.60 16.63
C LEU A 365 -1.20 -0.22 17.89
N LYS A 366 -2.26 -0.99 18.21
CA LYS A 366 -3.03 -0.82 19.45
C LYS A 366 -2.14 -0.97 20.68
N GLU A 367 -1.23 -1.93 20.70
CA GLU A 367 -0.27 -2.12 21.80
C GLU A 367 0.71 -0.96 21.94
N TRP A 368 1.29 -0.47 20.84
CA TRP A 368 2.21 0.68 20.86
C TRP A 368 1.53 1.94 21.41
N ILE A 369 0.27 2.16 21.04
CA ILE A 369 -0.52 3.29 21.55
C ILE A 369 -0.81 3.11 23.04
N LYS A 370 -1.24 1.92 23.48
CA LYS A 370 -1.53 1.67 24.90
C LYS A 370 -0.28 1.78 25.80
N LYS A 371 0.90 1.45 25.26
CA LYS A 371 2.19 1.60 25.97
C LYS A 371 2.70 3.05 26.03
N GLY A 372 2.22 3.92 25.15
CA GLY A 372 2.70 5.30 25.03
C GLY A 372 3.85 5.50 24.04
N ASP A 373 4.27 4.45 23.34
CA ASP A 373 5.33 4.48 22.32
C ASP A 373 4.87 5.16 21.02
N PHE A 374 3.55 5.28 20.84
CA PHE A 374 2.92 5.87 19.68
C PHE A 374 1.88 6.92 20.06
N LEU A 375 2.23 8.18 19.83
CA LEU A 375 1.31 9.32 19.92
C LEU A 375 0.74 9.66 18.54
N LEU A 376 -0.48 10.17 18.55
CA LEU A 376 -1.15 10.66 17.35
C LEU A 376 -0.61 12.04 16.95
N VAL A 377 -0.67 12.32 15.65
CA VAL A 377 -0.25 13.59 15.06
C VAL A 377 -1.45 14.21 14.34
N GLU A 378 -1.71 15.48 14.58
CA GLU A 378 -2.70 16.25 13.83
C GLU A 378 -2.21 16.41 12.38
N PRO A 379 -3.04 16.11 11.37
CA PRO A 379 -2.65 16.34 9.99
C PRO A 379 -2.31 17.81 9.74
N ALA A 380 -1.19 18.06 9.07
CA ALA A 380 -0.79 19.39 8.61
C ALA A 380 -1.75 19.93 7.54
N ALA A 381 -2.36 19.03 6.76
CA ALA A 381 -3.40 19.35 5.79
C ALA A 381 -4.27 18.11 5.49
N GLY A 382 -5.53 18.34 5.13
CA GLY A 382 -6.44 17.29 4.68
C GLY A 382 -6.09 16.79 3.27
N LEU A 383 -6.61 15.60 2.92
CA LEU A 383 -6.52 15.09 1.54
C LEU A 383 -7.74 15.57 0.72
N PRO A 384 -7.62 15.70 -0.61
CA PRO A 384 -8.78 15.95 -1.46
C PRO A 384 -9.88 14.90 -1.23
N SER A 385 -11.05 15.31 -0.75
CA SER A 385 -12.18 14.41 -0.51
C SER A 385 -13.20 14.44 -1.64
N ALA A 386 -14.31 13.71 -1.51
CA ALA A 386 -15.31 13.55 -2.56
C ALA A 386 -15.95 14.88 -3.01
N ASP A 387 -15.97 15.88 -2.13
CA ASP A 387 -16.50 17.23 -2.34
C ASP A 387 -15.43 18.26 -2.76
N SER A 388 -14.17 17.85 -2.90
CA SER A 388 -13.06 18.77 -3.21
C SER A 388 -13.01 19.26 -4.66
N GLY A 389 -13.83 18.70 -5.55
CA GLY A 389 -13.74 18.93 -7.00
C GLY A 389 -12.52 18.28 -7.67
N TYR A 390 -11.71 17.52 -6.92
CA TYR A 390 -10.57 16.78 -7.47
C TYR A 390 -11.05 15.67 -8.41
N ALA A 391 -10.58 15.69 -9.65
CA ALA A 391 -10.93 14.70 -10.67
C ALA A 391 -9.69 14.00 -11.22
N PHE A 392 -9.73 12.68 -11.25
CA PHE A 392 -8.70 11.87 -11.91
C PHE A 392 -8.69 12.16 -13.42
N LYS A 393 -7.49 12.35 -13.98
CA LYS A 393 -7.30 12.68 -15.40
C LYS A 393 -6.63 11.51 -16.13
N PRO A 394 -7.34 10.81 -17.03
CA PRO A 394 -6.71 9.78 -17.86
C PRO A 394 -5.73 10.41 -18.84
N LEU A 395 -4.77 9.60 -19.32
CA LEU A 395 -3.88 10.00 -20.40
C LEU A 395 -4.71 10.32 -21.64
N LYS A 396 -4.53 11.53 -22.19
CA LYS A 396 -5.04 11.88 -23.52
C LYS A 396 -3.95 11.61 -24.53
N GLU A 397 -3.99 10.41 -25.12
CA GLU A 397 -3.04 10.03 -26.16
C GLU A 397 -3.18 11.00 -27.34
N ARG A 398 -2.06 11.58 -27.76
CA ARG A 398 -1.98 12.46 -28.93
C ARG A 398 -0.89 11.89 -29.83
N PRO A 399 -1.20 11.53 -31.09
CA PRO A 399 -0.19 11.02 -32.00
C PRO A 399 0.87 12.10 -32.23
N ILE A 400 2.14 11.69 -32.22
CA ILE A 400 3.25 12.54 -32.64
C ILE A 400 3.15 12.58 -34.17
N LYS A 401 2.82 13.75 -34.72
CA LYS A 401 2.91 13.97 -36.16
C LYS A 401 4.40 14.18 -36.47
N GLU A 402 4.94 13.34 -37.35
CA GLU A 402 6.27 13.51 -37.92
C GLU A 402 6.37 14.80 -38.75
#